data_AF-A0A9E3IWT8-F1
#
_entry.id   AF-A0A9E3IWT8-F1
#
_cell.length_a   1.000
_cell.length_b   1.000
_cell.length_c   1.000
_cell.angle_alpha   90.00
_cell.angle_beta   90.00
_cell.angle_gamma   90.00
#
_symmetry.space_group_name_H-M   'P 1'
#
loop_
_entity.id
_entity.type
_entity.pdbx_description
1 polymer ?
#
loop_
_entity_poly.entity_id
_entity_poly.type
_entity_poly.pdbx_seq_one_letter_code
_entity_poly.pdbx_strand_id
1 'polypeptide(L)'
;MTRPEGLEPRKVHNGGYSTDATDPRKVRALARRLMRPLRERARICGYALAEHGSMERDIDLVAIPWRQDAMTPEQLASHLRLVLDKLYPIGLEVTPETAAHGKPHGRKCWAWWIRRWTYIDLSVMPPIPETSE
;
A
#
# COMPACT_ATOMS: atom_id res chain seq x y z
N MET A 1 2.55 9.29 -30.29
CA MET A 1 2.32 8.00 -29.59
C MET A 1 0.82 7.85 -29.39
N THR A 2 0.18 6.99 -30.16
CA THR A 2 -1.28 6.79 -30.17
C THR A 2 -1.74 6.02 -28.93
N ARG A 3 -2.77 6.55 -28.27
CA ARG A 3 -3.43 6.00 -27.08
C ARG A 3 -4.12 4.68 -27.47
N PRO A 4 -3.88 3.53 -26.81
CA PRO A 4 -4.65 2.33 -27.10
C PRO A 4 -6.07 2.50 -26.56
N GLU A 5 -7.05 2.34 -27.44
CA GLU A 5 -8.47 2.24 -27.10
C GLU A 5 -8.72 1.07 -26.14
N GLY A 6 -9.55 1.27 -25.12
CA GLY A 6 -10.19 0.15 -24.42
C GLY A 6 -10.33 0.21 -22.90
N LEU A 7 -9.80 1.21 -22.19
CA LEU A 7 -10.03 1.34 -20.75
C LEU A 7 -10.18 2.81 -20.36
N GLU A 8 -11.40 3.33 -20.50
CA GLU A 8 -11.77 4.62 -19.91
C GLU A 8 -11.70 4.52 -18.38
N PRO A 9 -10.84 5.30 -17.70
CA PRO A 9 -10.81 5.33 -16.24
C PRO A 9 -12.07 6.06 -15.75
N ARG A 10 -13.02 5.30 -15.20
CA ARG A 10 -14.34 5.82 -14.82
C ARG A 10 -14.33 6.67 -13.54
N LYS A 11 -13.30 6.57 -12.68
CA LYS A 11 -13.09 7.47 -11.53
C LYS A 11 -11.61 7.63 -11.17
N VAL A 12 -11.22 8.84 -10.77
CA VAL A 12 -9.93 9.11 -10.11
C VAL A 12 -10.10 8.74 -8.63
N HIS A 13 -9.30 7.80 -8.14
CA HIS A 13 -9.20 7.48 -6.72
C HIS A 13 -7.78 7.84 -6.25
N ASN A 14 -7.68 8.66 -5.21
CA ASN A 14 -6.41 9.11 -4.62
C ASN A 14 -5.39 9.63 -5.66
N GLY A 15 -5.82 10.42 -6.65
CA GLY A 15 -4.92 11.02 -7.64
C GLY A 15 -4.41 10.08 -8.75
N GLY A 16 -4.75 8.79 -8.73
CA GLY A 16 -4.44 7.84 -9.80
C GLY A 16 -5.67 7.34 -10.57
N TYR A 17 -5.43 6.85 -11.78
CA TYR A 17 -6.46 6.20 -12.60
C TYR A 17 -6.78 4.83 -12.00
N SER A 18 -7.98 4.68 -11.44
CA SER A 18 -8.55 3.37 -11.13
C SER A 18 -9.39 2.94 -12.32
N THR A 19 -9.03 1.83 -12.97
CA THR A 19 -9.94 1.23 -13.94
C THR A 19 -10.94 0.39 -13.17
N ASP A 20 -12.21 0.79 -13.13
CA ASP A 20 -13.33 -0.03 -12.61
C ASP A 20 -13.53 -1.37 -13.38
N ALA A 21 -12.62 -1.72 -14.29
CA ALA A 21 -12.57 -2.95 -15.09
C ALA A 21 -11.66 -4.03 -14.49
N THR A 22 -11.29 -3.89 -13.21
CA THR A 22 -10.36 -4.81 -12.56
C THR A 22 -11.06 -6.10 -12.19
N ASP A 23 -10.58 -7.22 -12.72
CA ASP A 23 -11.03 -8.56 -12.31
C ASP A 23 -10.55 -8.83 -10.87
N PRO A 24 -11.45 -8.93 -9.88
CA PRO A 24 -11.08 -9.15 -8.48
C PRO A 24 -10.29 -10.44 -8.25
N ARG A 25 -10.44 -11.44 -9.12
CA ARG A 25 -9.68 -12.69 -9.03
C ARG A 25 -8.20 -12.44 -9.31
N LYS A 26 -7.87 -11.53 -10.24
CA LYS A 26 -6.48 -11.14 -10.54
C LYS A 26 -5.87 -10.33 -9.40
N VAL A 27 -6.63 -9.43 -8.79
CA VAL A 27 -6.18 -8.65 -7.62
C VAL A 27 -5.84 -9.60 -6.47
N ARG A 28 -6.76 -10.48 -6.08
CA ARG A 28 -6.52 -11.45 -5.00
C ARG A 28 -5.37 -12.41 -5.31
N ALA A 29 -5.21 -12.85 -6.57
CA ALA A 29 -4.07 -13.68 -6.96
C ALA A 29 -2.74 -12.93 -6.81
N LEU A 30 -2.70 -11.65 -7.19
CA LEU A 30 -1.52 -10.80 -7.03
C LEU A 30 -1.23 -10.52 -5.54
N ALA A 31 -2.24 -10.19 -4.74
CA ALA A 31 -2.13 -9.98 -3.30
C ALA A 31 -1.47 -11.19 -2.61
N ARG A 32 -1.96 -12.41 -2.89
CA ARG A 32 -1.38 -13.66 -2.36
C ARG A 32 0.10 -13.83 -2.70
N ARG A 33 0.52 -13.45 -3.91
CA ARG A 33 1.93 -13.52 -4.34
C ARG A 33 2.80 -12.49 -3.63
N LEU A 34 2.27 -11.30 -3.37
CA LEU A 34 2.97 -10.21 -2.69
C LEU A 34 3.08 -10.41 -1.18
N MET A 35 2.11 -11.09 -0.57
CA MET A 35 1.97 -11.13 0.87
C MET A 35 3.19 -11.71 1.59
N ARG A 36 3.77 -12.81 1.07
CA ARG A 36 4.94 -13.46 1.68
C ARG A 36 6.17 -12.52 1.76
N PRO A 37 6.68 -11.96 0.65
CA PRO A 37 7.87 -11.08 0.73
C PRO A 37 7.60 -9.78 1.49
N LEU A 38 6.39 -9.22 1.41
CA LEU A 38 6.05 -8.00 2.16
C LEU A 38 5.95 -8.24 3.67
N ARG A 39 5.31 -9.33 4.11
CA ARG A 39 5.28 -9.72 5.52
C ARG A 39 6.67 -9.98 6.08
N GLU A 40 7.52 -10.66 5.32
CA GLU A 40 8.90 -10.92 5.73
C GLU A 40 9.67 -9.62 5.98
N ARG A 41 9.54 -8.63 5.08
CA ARG A 41 10.15 -7.32 5.26
C ARG A 41 9.52 -6.54 6.42
N ALA A 42 8.19 -6.49 6.51
CA ALA A 42 7.50 -5.80 7.59
C ALA A 42 7.90 -6.33 8.97
N ARG A 43 8.03 -7.65 9.11
CA ARG A 43 8.48 -8.30 10.35
C ARG A 43 9.86 -7.81 10.79
N ILE A 44 10.81 -7.68 9.86
CA ILE A 44 12.16 -7.16 10.13
C ILE A 44 12.07 -5.71 10.65
N CYS A 45 11.19 -4.90 10.07
CA CYS A 45 10.94 -3.52 10.46
C CYS A 45 10.13 -3.35 11.76
N GLY A 46 9.69 -4.45 12.40
CA GLY A 46 8.92 -4.39 13.65
C GLY A 46 7.40 -4.33 13.48
N TYR A 47 6.89 -4.72 12.31
CA TYR A 47 5.47 -4.64 11.97
C TYR A 47 4.86 -6.00 11.65
N ALA A 48 3.62 -6.20 12.08
CA ALA A 48 2.71 -7.20 11.56
C ALA A 48 1.98 -6.59 10.36
N LEU A 49 1.93 -7.30 9.23
CA LEU A 49 1.28 -6.84 8.00
C LEU A 49 0.09 -7.75 7.66
N ALA A 50 -1.10 -7.16 7.59
CA ALA A 50 -2.36 -7.85 7.35
C ALA A 50 -3.11 -7.26 6.16
N GLU A 51 -4.01 -8.06 5.62
CA GLU A 51 -5.00 -7.66 4.61
C GLU A 51 -6.25 -7.14 5.35
N HIS A 52 -6.89 -6.04 4.92
CA HIS A 52 -8.04 -5.48 5.65
C HIS A 52 -9.22 -4.94 4.82
N GLY A 53 -9.21 -5.13 3.49
CA GLY A 53 -10.28 -4.67 2.59
C GLY A 53 -10.79 -5.75 1.64
N SER A 54 -11.65 -5.38 0.69
CA SER A 54 -12.36 -6.33 -0.18
C SER A 54 -11.50 -6.93 -1.29
N MET A 55 -10.37 -6.30 -1.60
CA MET A 55 -9.48 -6.65 -2.71
C MET A 55 -10.16 -6.71 -4.08
N GLU A 56 -11.19 -5.89 -4.28
CA GLU A 56 -11.91 -5.87 -5.56
C GLU A 56 -11.17 -5.05 -6.62
N ARG A 57 -10.46 -4.00 -6.21
CA ARG A 57 -9.80 -3.04 -7.12
C ARG A 57 -8.34 -2.81 -6.74
N ASP A 58 -8.08 -2.71 -5.44
CA ASP A 58 -6.81 -2.45 -4.79
C ASP A 58 -6.41 -3.58 -3.85
N ILE A 59 -5.16 -3.53 -3.37
CA ILE A 59 -4.63 -4.46 -2.39
C ILE A 59 -4.49 -3.68 -1.08
N ASP A 60 -5.53 -3.77 -0.24
CA ASP A 60 -5.59 -3.10 1.07
C ASP A 60 -4.71 -3.80 2.11
N LEU A 61 -3.66 -3.12 2.55
CA LEU A 61 -2.69 -3.60 3.53
C LEU A 61 -2.67 -2.69 4.75
N VAL A 62 -2.66 -3.28 5.94
CA VAL A 62 -2.48 -2.58 7.21
C VAL A 62 -1.24 -3.11 7.92
N ALA A 63 -0.36 -2.20 8.32
CA ALA A 63 0.82 -2.48 9.11
C ALA A 63 0.62 -1.98 10.54
N ILE A 64 0.75 -2.89 11.50
CA ILE A 64 0.59 -2.64 12.92
C ILE A 64 1.95 -2.90 13.61
N PRO A 65 2.52 -1.91 14.32
CA PRO A 65 3.77 -2.12 15.05
C PRO A 65 3.52 -3.11 16.19
N TRP A 66 4.40 -4.11 16.35
CA TRP A 66 4.32 -5.10 17.43
C TRP A 66 5.58 -5.16 18.30
N ARG A 67 6.63 -4.44 17.88
CA ARG A 67 7.88 -4.27 18.62
C ARG A 67 7.98 -2.85 19.15
N GLN A 68 8.60 -2.69 20.31
CA GLN A 68 8.91 -1.38 20.90
C GLN A 68 9.84 -0.56 20.00
N ASP A 69 10.84 -1.23 19.42
CA ASP A 69 11.81 -0.66 18.48
C ASP A 69 11.36 -0.75 17.01
N ALA A 70 10.05 -0.74 16.76
CA ALA A 70 9.53 -0.69 15.39
C ALA A 70 10.01 0.59 14.68
N MET A 71 10.36 0.44 13.40
CA MET A 71 10.77 1.56 12.56
C MET A 71 9.66 2.60 12.41
N THR A 72 9.98 3.81 11.95
CA THR A 72 8.93 4.80 11.66
C THR A 72 8.06 4.34 10.48
N PRO A 73 6.82 4.85 10.35
CA PRO A 73 5.97 4.56 9.20
C PRO A 73 6.64 4.83 7.85
N GLU A 74 7.41 5.91 7.72
CA GLU A 74 8.16 6.26 6.51
C GLU A 74 9.24 5.24 6.19
N GLN A 75 9.98 4.80 7.20
CA GLN A 75 11.01 3.78 7.05
C GLN A 75 10.40 2.45 6.60
N LEU A 76 9.31 2.02 7.22
CA LEU A 76 8.57 0.83 6.78
C LEU A 76 8.12 0.97 5.32
N ALA A 77 7.46 2.09 4.98
CA ALA A 77 6.95 2.33 3.64
C ALA A 77 8.08 2.27 2.60
N SER A 78 9.23 2.91 2.86
CA SER A 78 10.41 2.85 2.01
C SER A 78 10.94 1.41 1.84
N HIS A 79 11.02 0.64 2.93
CA HIS A 79 11.45 -0.75 2.85
C HIS A 79 10.49 -1.66 2.07
N LEU A 80 9.17 -1.48 2.21
CA LEU A 80 8.18 -2.22 1.43
C LEU A 80 8.21 -1.79 -0.05
N ARG A 81 8.35 -0.49 -0.32
CA ARG A 81 8.52 0.08 -1.66
C ARG A 81 9.69 -0.55 -2.41
N LEU A 82 10.83 -0.77 -1.75
CA LEU A 82 12.00 -1.45 -2.32
C LEU A 82 11.75 -2.92 -2.65
N VAL A 83 10.96 -3.62 -1.81
CA VAL A 83 10.55 -5.01 -2.11
C VAL A 83 9.63 -5.04 -3.33
N LEU A 84 8.69 -4.09 -3.42
CA LEU A 84 7.77 -3.99 -4.54
C LEU A 84 8.47 -3.67 -5.84
N ASP A 85 9.41 -2.71 -5.86
CA ASP A 85 10.12 -2.31 -7.08
C ASP A 85 10.84 -3.47 -7.77
N LYS A 86 11.38 -4.40 -6.97
CA LYS A 86 12.05 -5.62 -7.47
C LYS A 86 11.11 -6.60 -8.14
N LEU A 87 9.82 -6.57 -7.79
CA LEU A 87 8.81 -7.49 -8.30
C LEU A 87 7.98 -6.85 -9.42
N TYR A 88 7.65 -5.57 -9.26
CA TYR A 88 6.77 -4.81 -10.13
C TYR A 88 7.22 -3.33 -10.15
N PRO A 89 7.42 -2.73 -11.34
CA PRO A 89 7.72 -1.31 -11.42
C PRO A 89 6.53 -0.51 -10.91
N ILE A 90 6.80 0.51 -10.08
CA ILE A 90 5.75 1.38 -9.55
C ILE A 90 5.63 2.59 -10.47
N GLY A 91 4.45 2.72 -11.09
CA GLY A 91 4.17 3.77 -12.08
C GLY A 91 3.69 5.09 -11.48
N LEU A 92 3.08 5.05 -10.29
CA LEU A 92 2.60 6.22 -9.56
C LEU A 92 2.64 5.92 -8.06
N GLU A 93 2.98 6.95 -7.28
CA GLU A 93 3.02 6.92 -5.83
C GLU A 93 2.28 8.13 -5.25
N VAL A 94 1.51 7.88 -4.20
CA VAL A 94 0.79 8.87 -3.41
C VAL A 94 1.28 8.74 -1.97
N THR A 95 1.78 9.83 -1.40
CA THR A 95 2.38 9.85 -0.06
C THR A 95 1.44 10.48 0.98
N PRO A 96 1.65 10.26 2.28
CA PRO A 96 0.78 10.77 3.34
C PRO A 96 0.60 12.29 3.33
N GLU A 97 1.61 13.05 2.89
CA GLU A 97 1.58 14.51 2.81
C GLU A 97 0.53 15.02 1.83
N THR A 98 0.15 14.19 0.86
CA THR A 98 -0.90 14.51 -0.12
C THR A 98 -2.31 14.19 0.38
N ALA A 99 -2.44 13.50 1.52
CA ALA A 99 -3.74 13.19 2.12
C ALA A 99 -4.24 14.36 2.99
N ALA A 100 -5.29 15.03 2.53
CA ALA A 100 -5.78 16.31 3.05
C ALA A 100 -6.15 16.36 4.56
N HIS A 101 -6.26 15.22 5.26
CA HIS A 101 -6.71 15.16 6.65
C HIS A 101 -6.05 14.01 7.44
N GLY A 102 -5.86 14.22 8.75
CA GLY A 102 -5.37 13.19 9.67
C GLY A 102 -6.27 11.96 9.69
N LYS A 103 -5.68 10.77 9.58
CA LYS A 103 -6.40 9.49 9.58
C LYS A 103 -6.59 8.98 11.02
N PRO A 104 -7.61 8.14 11.28
CA PRO A 104 -7.81 7.56 12.61
C PRO A 104 -6.55 6.86 13.14
N HIS A 105 -6.30 7.05 14.44
CA HIS A 105 -5.12 6.53 15.17
C HIS A 105 -3.78 7.07 14.66
N GLY A 106 -3.77 8.20 13.97
CA GLY A 106 -2.54 8.82 13.45
C GLY A 106 -1.88 8.00 12.33
N ARG A 107 -2.60 7.04 11.73
CA ARG A 107 -2.05 6.20 10.67
C ARG A 107 -1.66 7.03 9.45
N LYS A 108 -0.59 6.62 8.78
CA LYS A 108 -0.14 7.21 7.51
C LYS A 108 -0.50 6.27 6.37
N CYS A 109 -0.86 6.84 5.22
CA CYS A 109 -1.33 6.09 4.07
C CYS A 109 -0.48 6.36 2.84
N TRP A 110 -0.10 5.29 2.14
CA TRP A 110 0.55 5.34 0.84
C TRP A 110 -0.30 4.60 -0.18
N ALA A 111 -0.27 5.04 -1.43
CA ALA A 111 -0.78 4.24 -2.53
C ALA A 111 0.28 4.05 -3.62
N TRP A 112 0.48 2.81 -4.07
CA TRP A 112 1.49 2.46 -5.07
C TRP A 112 0.87 1.69 -6.24
N TRP A 113 0.89 2.29 -7.44
CA TRP A 113 0.39 1.64 -8.66
C TRP A 113 1.44 0.69 -9.23
N ILE A 114 1.29 -0.59 -8.89
CA ILE A 114 2.15 -1.69 -9.35
C ILE A 114 1.68 -2.29 -10.69
N ARG A 115 0.43 -2.02 -11.10
CA ARG A 115 -0.16 -2.42 -12.38
C ARG A 115 -1.12 -1.34 -12.87
N ARG A 116 -1.40 -1.34 -14.18
CA ARG A 116 -2.38 -0.41 -14.79
C ARG A 116 -3.81 -0.56 -14.25
N TRP A 117 -4.11 -1.71 -13.64
CA TRP A 117 -5.44 -2.08 -13.15
C TRP A 117 -5.51 -2.24 -11.63
N THR A 118 -4.41 -2.09 -10.88
CA THR A 118 -4.47 -2.16 -9.42
C THR A 118 -3.30 -1.44 -8.76
N TYR A 119 -3.51 -1.04 -7.52
CA TYR A 119 -2.52 -0.43 -6.65
C TYR A 119 -2.56 -1.09 -5.28
N ILE A 120 -1.49 -0.90 -4.50
CA ILE A 120 -1.49 -1.23 -3.07
C ILE A 120 -1.97 0.00 -2.32
N ASP A 121 -2.97 -0.14 -1.47
CA ASP A 121 -3.33 0.85 -0.46
C ASP A 121 -2.69 0.39 0.87
N LEU A 122 -1.66 1.11 1.32
CA LEU A 122 -0.94 0.79 2.54
C LEU A 122 -1.34 1.77 3.64
N SER A 123 -1.90 1.25 4.72
CA SER A 123 -2.14 1.94 5.97
C SER A 123 -1.12 1.53 7.04
N VAL A 124 -0.35 2.46 7.59
CA VAL A 124 0.67 2.19 8.61
C VAL A 124 0.34 2.90 9.90
N MET A 125 0.16 2.13 10.97
CA MET A 125 0.00 2.66 12.32
C MET A 125 1.35 3.16 12.86
N PRO A 126 1.41 4.33 13.53
CA PRO A 126 2.64 4.77 14.17
C PRO A 126 2.96 3.91 15.39
N PRO A 127 4.24 3.67 15.73
CA PRO A 127 4.60 3.11 17.03
C PRO A 127 4.16 4.07 18.14
N ILE A 128 3.82 3.52 19.30
CA ILE A 128 3.54 4.33 20.49
C ILE A 128 4.88 4.91 20.96
N PRO A 129 5.00 6.23 21.15
CA PRO A 129 6.20 6.82 21.73
C PRO A 129 6.48 6.20 23.10
N GLU A 130 7.75 5.91 23.42
CA GLU A 130 8.11 5.62 24.80
C GLU A 130 7.69 6.81 25.65
N THR A 131 6.67 6.62 26.49
CA THR A 131 6.41 7.51 27.61
C THR A 131 7.61 7.39 28.55
N SER A 132 8.37 8.48 28.72
CA SER A 132 9.26 8.62 29.85
C SER A 132 8.41 8.54 31.12
N GLU A 133 8.40 7.38 31.78
CA GLU A 133 7.91 7.24 33.16
C GLU A 133 8.92 7.83 34.15
#